data_AF-F9VWQ2-F1
#
_entry.id   AF-F9VWQ2-F1
#
_cell.length_a   1.000
_cell.length_b   1.000
_cell.length_c   1.000
_cell.angle_alpha   90.00
_cell.angle_beta   90.00
_cell.angle_gamma   90.00
#
_symmetry.space_group_name_H-M   'P 1'
#
loop_
_entity.id
_entity.type
_entity.pdbx_description
1 polymer ?
#
loop_
_entity_poly.entity_id
_entity_poly.type
_entity_poly.pdbx_seq_one_letter_code
_entity_poly.pdbx_strand_id
1 'polypeptide(L)'
;MTAHPDSAHPDSSATVLPPASTGLTTRTSIEPDEGGHFGVYGGRHVPEALMAVIDEVTTTFFKIRNDDAFLNELDRLQRDYAGRPSPLYEAKRL
;
A
#
# COMPACT_ATOMS: atom_id res chain seq x y z
N MET A 1 21.99 -36.50 -23.43
CA MET A 1 22.73 -35.22 -23.56
C MET A 1 21.77 -34.24 -24.22
N THR A 2 21.15 -33.29 -23.52
CA THR A 2 21.74 -32.41 -22.49
C THR A 2 20.65 -32.06 -21.48
N ALA A 3 20.88 -32.43 -20.21
CA ALA A 3 20.05 -32.00 -19.10
C ALA A 3 20.16 -30.47 -18.99
N HIS A 4 19.03 -29.76 -19.02
CA HIS A 4 19.00 -28.36 -18.63
C HIS A 4 19.17 -28.33 -17.11
N PRO A 5 20.23 -27.71 -16.56
CA PRO A 5 20.40 -27.64 -15.13
C PRO A 5 19.28 -26.80 -14.56
N ASP A 6 18.49 -27.46 -13.70
CA ASP A 6 17.57 -26.86 -12.76
C ASP A 6 18.31 -25.72 -12.06
N SER A 7 17.98 -24.48 -12.44
CA SER A 7 18.55 -23.30 -11.81
C SER A 7 17.86 -23.17 -10.48
N ALA A 8 18.37 -23.93 -9.50
CA ALA A 8 18.08 -23.76 -8.10
C ALA A 8 18.28 -22.29 -7.76
N HIS A 9 17.17 -21.55 -7.72
CA HIS A 9 17.16 -20.26 -7.05
C HIS A 9 17.49 -20.59 -5.59
N PRO A 10 18.59 -20.06 -5.03
CA PRO A 10 18.84 -20.25 -3.61
C PRO A 10 17.65 -19.68 -2.87
N ASP A 11 16.97 -20.55 -2.11
CA ASP A 11 15.86 -20.18 -1.25
C ASP A 11 16.19 -18.87 -0.53
N SER A 12 15.38 -17.85 -0.81
CA SER A 12 15.44 -16.58 -0.11
C SER A 12 15.22 -16.89 1.37
N SER A 13 16.32 -16.92 2.11
CA SER A 13 16.35 -16.85 3.57
C SER A 13 15.19 -15.97 4.05
N ALA A 14 14.31 -16.55 4.88
CA ALA A 14 13.04 -16.01 5.33
C ALA A 14 13.16 -14.54 5.77
N THR A 15 13.07 -13.63 4.80
CA THR A 15 13.04 -12.20 5.04
C THR A 15 11.64 -11.94 5.49
N VAL A 16 11.47 -11.63 6.78
CA VAL A 16 10.19 -11.17 7.32
C VAL A 16 9.85 -9.88 6.57
N LEU A 17 8.94 -10.00 5.60
CA LEU A 17 8.43 -8.83 4.89
C LEU A 17 7.55 -8.04 5.87
N PRO A 18 7.66 -6.70 5.88
CA PRO A 18 6.79 -5.89 6.71
C PRO A 18 5.32 -6.16 6.35
N PRO A 19 4.38 -5.98 7.30
CA PRO A 19 2.98 -5.97 6.98
C PRO A 19 2.71 -4.99 5.85
N ALA A 20 1.78 -5.38 4.99
CA ALA A 20 1.48 -4.61 3.80
C ALA A 20 0.88 -3.23 4.13
N SER A 21 0.26 -3.10 5.30
CA SER A 21 -0.28 -1.87 5.87
C SER A 21 0.79 -0.85 6.35
N THR A 22 2.06 -1.23 6.47
CA THR A 22 3.16 -0.37 6.98
C THR A 22 3.30 0.96 6.20
N GLY A 23 2.99 0.95 4.90
CA GLY A 23 3.02 2.16 4.07
C GLY A 23 1.91 3.17 4.40
N LEU A 24 0.86 2.75 5.11
CA LEU A 24 -0.27 3.62 5.48
C LEU A 24 -0.01 4.37 6.80
N THR A 25 0.72 3.76 7.73
CA THR A 25 1.07 4.33 9.03
C THR A 25 2.29 5.24 8.98
N THR A 26 3.22 4.98 8.07
CA THR A 26 4.44 5.79 7.91
C THR A 26 4.13 7.09 7.16
N ARG A 27 4.06 8.21 7.88
CA ARG A 27 4.02 9.56 7.27
C ARG A 27 5.31 9.79 6.49
N THR A 28 5.19 10.25 5.25
CA THR A 28 6.35 10.59 4.39
C THR A 28 6.40 12.09 4.15
N SER A 29 7.58 12.62 3.82
CA SER A 29 7.76 14.05 3.49
C SER A 29 7.11 14.48 2.17
N ILE A 30 6.51 13.54 1.44
CA ILE A 30 5.91 13.72 0.11
C ILE A 30 4.38 13.67 0.14
N GLU A 31 3.75 13.86 1.29
CA GLU A 31 2.30 13.88 1.43
C GLU A 31 1.69 15.24 1.03
N PRO A 32 0.39 15.26 0.67
CA PRO A 32 -0.27 16.52 0.33
C PRO A 32 -0.50 17.37 1.59
N ASP A 33 -0.73 18.67 1.37
CA ASP A 33 -1.19 19.58 2.43
C ASP A 33 -2.61 19.25 2.92
N GLU A 34 -3.09 19.97 3.94
CA GLU A 34 -4.45 19.79 4.49
C GLU A 34 -5.56 20.08 3.46
N GLY A 35 -5.26 20.90 2.45
CA GLY A 35 -6.14 21.16 1.31
C GLY A 35 -6.17 20.03 0.30
N GLY A 36 -5.21 19.09 0.35
CA GLY A 36 -5.03 18.02 -0.62
C GLY A 36 -4.11 18.39 -1.79
N HIS A 37 -3.28 19.42 -1.66
CA HIS A 37 -2.36 19.85 -2.71
C HIS A 37 -0.97 19.24 -2.56
N PHE A 38 -0.41 18.83 -3.69
CA PHE A 38 1.01 18.52 -3.88
C PHE A 38 1.67 19.69 -4.60
N GLY A 39 2.18 20.65 -3.83
CA GLY A 39 2.66 21.92 -4.38
C GLY A 39 1.52 22.68 -5.05
N VAL A 40 1.60 22.91 -6.36
CA VAL A 40 0.57 23.65 -7.13
C VAL A 40 -0.55 22.77 -7.69
N TYR A 41 -0.47 21.45 -7.50
CA TYR A 41 -1.39 20.48 -8.10
C TYR A 41 -2.28 19.81 -7.05
N GLY A 42 -3.45 19.32 -7.44
CA GLY A 42 -4.39 18.63 -6.55
C GLY A 42 -5.43 19.58 -5.97
N GLY A 43 -5.71 19.45 -4.68
CA GLY A 43 -6.79 20.18 -4.02
C GLY A 43 -8.17 19.56 -4.23
N ARG A 44 -9.20 20.31 -3.86
CA ARG A 44 -10.61 19.86 -3.90
C ARG A 44 -11.45 20.79 -4.78
N HIS A 45 -11.53 20.47 -6.08
CA HIS A 45 -12.36 21.18 -7.06
C HIS A 45 -13.70 20.48 -7.26
N VAL A 46 -14.53 20.46 -6.23
CA VAL A 46 -15.81 19.74 -6.18
C VAL A 46 -16.97 20.69 -5.83
N PRO A 47 -18.23 20.34 -6.16
CA PRO A 47 -19.38 21.11 -5.73
C PRO A 47 -19.49 21.16 -4.20
N GLU A 48 -19.97 22.28 -3.67
CA GLU A 48 -20.16 22.52 -2.22
C GLU A 48 -21.00 21.41 -1.56
N ALA A 49 -22.01 20.90 -2.27
CA ALA A 49 -22.87 19.81 -1.78
C ALA A 49 -22.10 18.53 -1.42
N LEU A 50 -20.88 18.34 -1.91
CA LEU A 50 -20.03 17.19 -1.62
C LEU A 50 -18.99 17.46 -0.52
N MET A 51 -18.78 18.71 -0.11
CA MET A 51 -17.73 19.05 0.86
C MET A 51 -17.92 18.33 2.19
N ALA A 52 -19.16 18.30 2.71
CA ALA A 52 -19.46 17.66 3.99
C ALA A 52 -19.10 16.16 4.02
N VAL A 53 -19.45 15.41 2.97
CA VAL A 53 -19.15 13.96 2.91
C VAL A 53 -17.65 13.72 2.68
N ILE A 54 -16.98 14.58 1.91
CA ILE A 54 -15.53 14.50 1.71
C ILE A 54 -14.79 14.73 3.02
N ASP A 55 -15.20 15.71 3.82
CA ASP A 55 -14.60 16.01 5.12
C ASP A 55 -14.81 14.87 6.12
N GLU A 56 -16.00 14.25 6.13
CA GLU A 56 -16.30 13.08 6.95
C GLU A 56 -15.38 11.89 6.61
N VAL A 57 -15.25 11.56 5.32
CA VAL A 57 -14.37 10.48 4.84
C VAL A 57 -12.92 10.79 5.15
N THR A 58 -12.49 12.03 4.94
CA THR A 58 -11.11 12.48 5.22
C THR A 58 -10.78 12.32 6.71
N THR A 59 -11.67 12.79 7.57
CA THR A 59 -11.54 12.68 9.03
C THR A 59 -11.48 11.20 9.46
N THR A 60 -12.38 10.39 8.94
CA THR A 60 -12.44 8.95 9.25
C THR A 60 -11.19 8.23 8.78
N PHE A 61 -10.71 8.52 7.57
CA PHE A 61 -9.47 7.98 7.04
C PHE A 61 -8.27 8.30 7.94
N PHE A 62 -8.10 9.56 8.35
CA PHE A 62 -7.00 9.94 9.25
C PHE A 62 -7.10 9.29 10.63
N LYS A 63 -8.31 8.94 11.09
CA LYS A 63 -8.51 8.17 12.31
C LYS A 63 -8.11 6.70 12.13
N ILE A 64 -8.65 6.02 11.10
CA ILE A 64 -8.47 4.57 10.92
C ILE A 64 -7.10 4.20 10.35
N ARG A 65 -6.39 5.12 9.69
CA ARG A 65 -5.06 4.84 9.11
C ARG A 65 -4.00 4.44 10.14
N ASN A 66 -4.23 4.76 11.42
CA ASN A 66 -3.37 4.43 12.55
C ASN A 66 -4.07 3.50 13.57
N ASP A 67 -5.23 2.93 13.20
CA ASP A 67 -5.96 2.01 14.06
C ASP A 67 -5.50 0.56 13.82
N ASP A 68 -4.90 -0.05 14.84
CA ASP A 68 -4.38 -1.41 14.76
C ASP A 68 -5.45 -2.44 14.38
N ALA A 69 -6.70 -2.26 14.82
CA ALA A 69 -7.77 -3.21 14.50
C ALA A 69 -8.04 -3.22 12.98
N PHE A 70 -8.14 -2.04 12.38
CA PHE A 70 -8.34 -1.86 10.95
C PHE A 70 -7.14 -2.38 10.13
N LEU A 71 -5.91 -2.05 10.55
CA LEU A 71 -4.70 -2.46 9.84
C LEU A 71 -4.51 -3.98 9.88
N ASN A 72 -4.77 -4.62 11.03
CA ASN A 72 -4.70 -6.07 11.17
C ASN A 72 -5.71 -6.80 10.28
N GLU A 73 -6.94 -6.27 10.18
CA GLU A 73 -7.95 -6.83 9.27
C GLU A 73 -7.54 -6.65 7.80
N LEU A 74 -7.05 -5.46 7.43
CA LEU A 74 -6.56 -5.18 6.08
C LEU A 74 -5.41 -6.11 5.70
N ASP A 75 -4.42 -6.30 6.58
CA ASP A 75 -3.28 -7.19 6.35
C ASP A 75 -3.72 -8.65 6.21
N ARG A 76 -4.70 -9.09 7.03
CA ARG A 76 -5.29 -10.42 6.91
C ARG A 76 -5.97 -10.61 5.56
N LEU A 77 -6.80 -9.67 5.12
CA LEU A 77 -7.46 -9.73 3.81
C LEU A 77 -6.45 -9.69 2.66
N GLN A 78 -5.40 -8.90 2.79
CA GLN A 78 -4.34 -8.83 1.78
C GLN A 78 -3.61 -10.17 1.64
N ARG A 79 -3.33 -10.85 2.76
CA ARG A 79 -2.67 -12.16 2.77
C ARG A 79 -3.60 -13.27 2.28
N ASP A 80 -4.75 -13.40 2.91
CA ASP A 80 -5.59 -14.61 2.82
C ASP A 80 -6.57 -14.55 1.63
N TYR A 81 -6.95 -13.35 1.20
CA TYR A 81 -7.91 -13.15 0.11
C TYR A 81 -7.26 -12.62 -1.17
N ALA A 82 -6.43 -11.57 -1.08
CA ALA A 82 -5.80 -10.97 -2.26
C ALA A 82 -4.49 -11.68 -2.69
N GLY A 83 -3.92 -12.55 -1.85
CA GLY A 83 -2.71 -13.31 -2.17
C GLY A 83 -1.40 -12.51 -2.12
N ARG A 84 -1.34 -11.47 -1.28
CA ARG A 84 -0.11 -10.71 -1.04
C ARG A 84 0.82 -11.44 -0.05
N PRO A 85 2.15 -11.23 -0.13
CA PRO A 85 2.88 -10.31 -1.04
C PRO A 85 3.00 -10.86 -2.47
N SER A 86 3.01 -9.96 -3.45
CA SER A 86 3.24 -10.32 -4.85
C SER A 86 4.69 -10.75 -5.05
N PRO A 87 4.97 -11.86 -5.78
CA PRO A 87 6.32 -12.26 -6.06
C PRO A 87 7.02 -11.22 -6.96
N LEU A 88 8.28 -10.94 -6.68
CA LEU A 88 9.14 -10.16 -7.55
C LEU A 88 9.90 -11.14 -8.46
N TYR A 89 9.76 -10.96 -9.78
CA TYR A 89 10.43 -11.80 -10.78
C TYR A 89 11.41 -11.00 -11.61
N GLU A 90 12.64 -11.49 -11.73
CA GLU A 90 13.67 -10.94 -12.62
C GLU A 90 13.42 -11.40 -14.06
N ALA A 91 13.08 -10.47 -14.95
CA ALA A 91 12.82 -10.78 -16.35
C ALA A 91 14.12 -10.93 -17.17
N LYS A 92 14.80 -12.06 -17.03
CA LYS A 92 16.14 -12.35 -17.65
C LYS A 92 16.21 -12.27 -19.19
N ARG A 93 15.07 -12.12 -19.86
CA ARG A 93 14.95 -12.12 -21.33
C ARG A 93 14.39 -10.80 -21.87
N LEU A 94 14.25 -9.78 -21.02
CA LEU A 94 13.85 -8.42 -21.36
C LEU A 94 14.99 -7.44 -21.10
#